data_AF-A0A1U8IHF8-F1
#
_entry.id   AF-A0A1U8IHF8-F1
#
_cell.length_a   1.000
_cell.length_b   1.000
_cell.length_c   1.000
_cell.angle_alpha   90.00
_cell.angle_beta   90.00
_cell.angle_gamma   90.00
#
_symmetry.space_group_name_H-M   'P 1'
#
loop_
_entity.id
_entity.type
_entity.pdbx_description
1 polymer ?
#
loop_
_entity_poly.entity_id
_entity_poly.type
_entity_poly.pdbx_seq_one_letter_code
_entity_poly.pdbx_strand_id
1 'polypeptide(L)'
;MPIPPSTASTLLHQIDQDQALIPGLPNDVAALILSFLPYSHHCRLKPTCKPWYIFLSSKTSSSAFRYNFLTSSWDRLAPMLSPRGSFACAAIPSADQIIVAGGGSRHTLFRAAGSRICSVERYDVERDEWEALDGLPRFRAGCVGFAVREGGEEREFWVMGGYGDSRTVSGVFPVDEYYKDALVMELKGNGGGKWRELGDMWGAGETPRFGKIVMVEDEDGGSPPAIFMLDDNDILRYDMASNRWQKECSVPRRAPCKSSYGLVVLNEELHVMTIVNGIDSTETRRSRQQKRAGTLFMQIYHPRKKTWRCLVTKPPFRQPLDFSTTVMCPIQL
;
A
#
# COMPACT_ATOMS: atom_id res chain seq x y z
N MET A 1 28.20 -16.77 -20.55
CA MET A 1 26.82 -16.30 -20.76
C MET A 1 26.72 -14.87 -20.27
N PRO A 2 26.10 -13.93 -21.00
CA PRO A 2 26.01 -12.56 -20.54
C PRO A 2 25.04 -12.45 -19.37
N ILE A 3 25.45 -11.68 -18.36
CA ILE A 3 24.69 -11.32 -17.17
C ILE A 3 23.43 -10.55 -17.64
N PRO A 4 22.21 -10.87 -17.18
CA PRO A 4 21.03 -10.12 -17.55
C PRO A 4 21.16 -8.67 -17.05
N PRO A 5 20.65 -7.65 -17.78
CA PRO A 5 20.82 -6.27 -17.39
C PRO A 5 20.18 -6.04 -16.02
N SER A 6 20.88 -5.31 -15.14
CA SER A 6 20.27 -4.84 -13.89
C SER A 6 19.05 -3.97 -14.23
N THR A 7 18.07 -3.91 -13.33
CA THR A 7 16.88 -3.04 -13.43
C THR A 7 17.22 -1.57 -13.71
N ALA A 8 18.47 -1.14 -13.47
CA ALA A 8 18.98 0.18 -13.86
C ALA A 8 19.17 0.34 -15.38
N SER A 9 19.53 -0.72 -16.10
CA SER A 9 19.75 -0.67 -17.56
C SER A 9 18.45 -0.46 -18.33
N THR A 10 17.34 -1.03 -17.87
CA THR A 10 16.01 -0.80 -18.47
C THR A 10 15.48 0.61 -18.18
N LEU A 11 15.90 1.24 -17.06
CA LEU A 11 15.53 2.62 -16.71
C LEU A 11 16.20 3.67 -17.61
N LEU A 12 17.38 3.34 -18.17
CA LEU A 12 18.15 4.23 -19.05
C LEU A 12 17.56 4.39 -20.46
N HIS A 13 16.72 3.45 -20.93
CA HIS A 13 16.18 3.46 -22.30
C HIS A 13 15.04 4.49 -22.55
N GLN A 14 14.55 5.19 -21.53
CA GLN A 14 13.51 6.23 -21.64
C GLN A 14 13.99 7.64 -21.29
N ILE A 15 15.22 7.77 -20.81
CA ILE A 15 15.88 9.06 -20.71
C ILE A 15 16.53 9.23 -22.08
N ASP A 16 16.09 10.24 -22.82
CA ASP A 16 16.76 10.64 -24.07
C ASP A 16 18.28 10.63 -23.82
N GLN A 17 19.04 9.88 -24.62
CA GLN A 17 20.48 9.64 -24.34
C GLN A 17 21.28 10.96 -24.23
N ASP A 18 20.69 12.07 -24.69
CA ASP A 18 21.24 13.42 -24.65
C ASP A 18 20.94 14.21 -23.34
N GLN A 19 20.16 13.68 -22.39
CA GLN A 19 19.90 14.35 -21.10
C GLN A 19 20.66 13.68 -19.95
N ALA A 20 21.70 14.37 -19.46
CA ALA A 20 22.44 13.96 -18.28
C ALA A 20 21.58 14.07 -17.01
N LEU A 21 21.51 12.99 -16.22
CA LEU A 21 20.87 12.96 -14.91
C LEU A 21 21.58 13.90 -13.93
N ILE A 22 22.90 13.78 -13.81
CA ILE A 22 23.73 14.68 -13.02
C ILE A 22 24.79 15.25 -13.97
N PRO A 23 24.87 16.58 -14.16
CA PRO A 23 25.86 17.17 -15.04
C PRO A 23 27.28 16.71 -14.69
N GLY A 24 28.03 16.26 -15.69
CA GLY A 24 29.41 15.77 -15.52
C GLY A 24 29.54 14.32 -15.05
N LEU A 25 28.44 13.58 -14.87
CA LEU A 25 28.47 12.14 -14.56
C LEU A 25 27.79 11.30 -15.65
N PRO A 26 28.33 10.10 -15.95
CA PRO A 26 27.61 9.07 -16.68
C PRO A 26 26.26 8.73 -16.02
N ASN A 27 25.22 8.47 -16.84
CA ASN A 27 23.85 8.28 -16.36
C ASN A 27 23.69 7.02 -15.47
N ASP A 28 24.50 5.98 -15.67
CA ASP A 28 24.54 4.79 -14.83
C ASP A 28 25.06 5.10 -13.40
N VAL A 29 26.13 5.87 -13.29
CA VAL A 29 26.67 6.35 -12.00
C VAL A 29 25.68 7.31 -11.34
N ALA A 30 25.10 8.23 -12.10
CA ALA A 30 24.08 9.15 -11.58
C ALA A 30 22.84 8.42 -11.08
N ALA A 31 22.35 7.41 -11.81
CA ALA A 31 21.24 6.56 -11.40
C ALA A 31 21.54 5.81 -10.10
N LEU A 32 22.75 5.26 -9.97
CA LEU A 32 23.18 4.60 -8.74
C LEU A 32 23.15 5.58 -7.55
N ILE A 33 23.72 6.78 -7.70
CA ILE A 33 23.70 7.83 -6.66
C ILE A 33 22.27 8.17 -6.27
N LEU A 34 21.39 8.41 -7.24
CA LEU A 34 20.00 8.78 -6.99
C LEU A 34 19.20 7.62 -6.35
N SER A 35 19.55 6.37 -6.63
CA SER A 35 18.91 5.19 -6.02
C SER A 35 19.23 5.04 -4.53
N PHE A 36 20.37 5.58 -4.06
CA PHE A 36 20.72 5.59 -2.63
C PHE A 36 20.01 6.69 -1.83
N LEU A 37 19.25 7.57 -2.49
CA LEU A 37 18.46 8.59 -1.80
C LEU A 37 17.23 7.93 -1.15
N PRO A 38 17.01 8.14 0.17
CA PRO A 38 15.80 7.66 0.84
C PRO A 38 14.53 8.13 0.12
N TYR A 39 13.56 7.23 -0.05
CA TYR A 39 12.29 7.52 -0.74
C TYR A 39 11.56 8.74 -0.14
N SER A 40 11.68 8.98 1.17
CA SER A 40 11.13 10.15 1.86
C SER A 40 11.66 11.49 1.33
N HIS A 41 12.85 11.52 0.71
CA HIS A 41 13.39 12.72 0.07
C HIS A 41 12.93 12.88 -1.38
N HIS A 42 12.39 11.83 -2.01
CA HIS A 42 12.04 11.87 -3.44
C HIS A 42 10.99 12.94 -3.74
N CYS A 43 10.03 13.19 -2.84
CA CYS A 43 9.04 14.24 -3.04
C CYS A 43 9.66 15.65 -3.13
N ARG A 44 10.77 15.89 -2.42
CA ARG A 44 11.51 17.16 -2.42
C ARG A 44 12.49 17.27 -3.58
N LEU A 45 12.99 16.13 -4.07
CA LEU A 45 14.02 16.07 -5.10
C LEU A 45 13.45 15.94 -6.52
N LYS A 46 12.27 15.33 -6.68
CA LYS A 46 11.55 15.26 -7.96
C LYS A 46 11.41 16.62 -8.67
N PRO A 47 11.10 17.75 -8.00
CA PRO A 47 10.90 19.04 -8.67
C PRO A 47 12.20 19.72 -9.14
N THR A 48 13.38 19.16 -8.88
CA THR A 48 14.67 19.81 -9.18
C THR A 48 14.91 19.97 -10.68
N CYS A 49 14.72 18.91 -11.47
CA CYS A 49 14.85 18.94 -12.93
C CYS A 49 14.08 17.78 -13.57
N LYS A 50 13.75 17.90 -14.86
CA LYS A 50 12.98 16.89 -15.62
C LYS A 50 13.62 15.48 -15.62
N PRO A 51 14.96 15.31 -15.73
CA PRO A 51 15.57 13.99 -15.61
C PRO A 51 15.39 13.33 -14.23
N TRP A 52 15.66 14.05 -13.14
CA TRP A 52 15.44 13.55 -11.78
C TRP A 52 13.97 13.29 -11.50
N TYR A 53 13.12 14.15 -12.05
CA TYR A 53 11.69 14.01 -12.03
C TYR A 53 11.28 12.64 -12.61
N ILE A 54 11.71 12.31 -13.83
CA ILE A 54 11.40 11.04 -14.51
C ILE A 54 12.02 9.86 -13.77
N PHE A 55 13.27 9.98 -13.32
CA PHE A 55 14.00 8.91 -12.64
C PHE A 55 13.42 8.55 -11.27
N LEU A 56 13.09 9.55 -10.45
CA LEU A 56 12.55 9.35 -9.10
C LEU A 56 11.04 9.07 -9.11
N SER A 57 10.36 9.27 -10.24
CA SER A 57 8.95 8.93 -10.38
C SER A 57 8.76 7.42 -10.32
N SER A 58 7.90 6.97 -9.41
CA SER A 58 7.56 5.56 -9.28
C SER A 58 6.85 5.10 -10.56
N LYS A 59 7.53 4.26 -11.34
CA LYS A 59 6.95 3.55 -12.47
C LYS A 59 6.29 2.29 -11.94
N THR A 60 5.23 1.86 -12.60
CA THR A 60 4.66 0.54 -12.35
C THR A 60 5.72 -0.54 -12.59
N SER A 61 5.67 -1.61 -11.82
CA SER A 61 6.59 -2.74 -11.96
C SER A 61 5.79 -4.04 -12.02
N SER A 62 6.27 -5.00 -12.81
CA SER A 62 5.77 -6.37 -12.81
C SER A 62 6.61 -7.29 -11.92
N SER A 63 7.74 -6.84 -11.38
CA SER A 63 8.64 -7.73 -10.65
C SER A 63 8.03 -8.20 -9.32
N ALA A 64 8.09 -9.50 -9.07
CA ALA A 64 7.69 -10.14 -7.83
C ALA A 64 8.90 -10.79 -7.14
N PHE A 65 8.88 -10.81 -5.81
CA PHE A 65 9.98 -11.35 -5.01
C PHE A 65 9.42 -12.08 -3.78
N ARG A 66 10.10 -13.15 -3.38
CA ARG A 66 9.82 -13.89 -2.15
C ARG A 66 10.94 -13.62 -1.15
N TYR A 67 10.58 -13.31 0.09
CA TYR A 67 11.58 -13.21 1.15
C TYR A 67 11.80 -14.58 1.79
N ASN A 68 13.06 -15.00 1.88
CA ASN A 68 13.46 -16.22 2.54
C ASN A 68 14.03 -15.90 3.92
N PHE A 69 13.32 -16.34 4.98
CA PHE A 69 13.70 -16.07 6.36
C PHE A 69 14.98 -16.81 6.80
N LEU A 70 15.27 -17.98 6.22
CA LEU A 70 16.45 -18.78 6.59
C LEU A 70 17.74 -18.14 6.06
N THR A 71 17.71 -17.64 4.83
CA THR A 71 18.87 -17.01 4.19
C THR A 71 18.88 -15.48 4.35
N SER A 72 17.79 -14.91 4.87
CA SER A 72 17.58 -13.46 4.96
C SER A 72 17.75 -12.74 3.61
N SER A 73 17.35 -13.38 2.51
CA SER A 73 17.50 -12.90 1.14
C SER A 73 16.16 -12.77 0.41
N TRP A 74 16.15 -11.98 -0.66
CA TRP A 74 15.02 -11.90 -1.59
C TRP A 74 15.30 -12.75 -2.83
N ASP A 75 14.44 -13.72 -3.08
CA ASP A 75 14.44 -14.53 -4.28
C ASP A 75 13.52 -13.88 -5.32
N ARG A 76 13.94 -13.87 -6.59
CA ARG A 76 13.13 -13.34 -7.69
C ARG A 76 12.14 -14.41 -8.15
N LEU A 77 10.88 -14.01 -8.31
CA LEU A 77 9.80 -14.85 -8.86
C LEU A 77 9.48 -14.45 -10.30
N ALA A 78 8.62 -15.22 -10.96
CA ALA A 78 8.03 -14.84 -12.23
C ALA A 78 7.37 -13.45 -12.13
N PRO A 79 7.59 -12.58 -13.13
CA PRO A 79 6.98 -11.26 -13.14
C PRO A 79 5.49 -11.37 -13.44
N MET A 80 4.69 -10.49 -12.84
CA MET A 80 3.30 -10.24 -13.20
C MET A 80 3.16 -9.98 -14.71
N LEU A 81 2.00 -10.28 -15.28
CA LEU A 81 1.73 -10.07 -16.70
C LEU A 81 1.63 -8.55 -17.01
N SER A 82 1.02 -7.80 -16.10
CA SER A 82 0.87 -6.35 -16.20
C SER A 82 1.71 -5.63 -15.14
N PRO A 83 2.56 -4.65 -15.51
CA PRO A 83 3.19 -3.78 -14.53
C PRO A 83 2.16 -2.96 -13.76
N ARG A 84 2.19 -3.03 -12.44
CA ARG A 84 1.21 -2.34 -11.57
C ARG A 84 1.88 -1.61 -10.40
N GLY A 85 1.12 -0.68 -9.83
CA GLY A 85 1.44 0.09 -8.63
C GLY A 85 0.12 0.49 -7.96
N SER A 86 0.08 0.65 -6.64
CA SER A 86 -1.17 0.99 -5.93
C SER A 86 -2.36 0.08 -6.31
N PHE A 87 -2.15 -1.24 -6.29
CA PHE A 87 -3.15 -2.25 -6.67
C PHE A 87 -3.70 -2.97 -5.44
N ALA A 88 -4.85 -3.61 -5.60
CA ALA A 88 -5.42 -4.52 -4.61
C ALA A 88 -4.66 -5.87 -4.65
N CYS A 89 -4.39 -6.45 -3.48
CA CYS A 89 -3.67 -7.71 -3.33
C CYS A 89 -4.28 -8.51 -2.19
N ALA A 90 -4.47 -9.82 -2.38
CA ALA A 90 -4.87 -10.74 -1.31
C ALA A 90 -4.15 -12.09 -1.49
N ALA A 91 -3.74 -12.69 -0.38
CA ALA A 91 -3.28 -14.06 -0.36
C ALA A 91 -4.48 -15.00 -0.22
N ILE A 92 -4.41 -16.16 -0.88
CA ILE A 92 -5.37 -17.27 -0.81
C ILE A 92 -4.60 -18.51 -0.32
N PRO A 93 -4.33 -18.62 1.00
CA PRO A 93 -3.58 -19.74 1.57
C PRO A 93 -4.18 -21.13 1.26
N SER A 94 -5.51 -21.26 1.19
CA SER A 94 -6.15 -22.56 0.92
C SER A 94 -5.77 -23.19 -0.43
N ALA A 95 -5.32 -22.36 -1.37
CA ALA A 95 -4.94 -22.79 -2.73
C ALA A 95 -3.49 -22.42 -3.08
N ASP A 96 -2.68 -21.97 -2.12
CA ASP A 96 -1.32 -21.46 -2.34
C ASP A 96 -1.25 -20.44 -3.50
N GLN A 97 -2.17 -19.48 -3.47
CA GLN A 97 -2.32 -18.48 -4.53
C GLN A 97 -2.27 -17.04 -4.00
N ILE A 98 -1.94 -16.10 -4.88
CA ILE A 98 -2.04 -14.66 -4.61
C ILE A 98 -2.85 -14.03 -5.74
N ILE A 99 -3.85 -13.22 -5.42
CA ILE A 99 -4.65 -12.50 -6.41
C ILE A 99 -4.33 -11.00 -6.32
N VAL A 100 -4.08 -10.39 -7.48
CA VAL A 100 -3.86 -8.95 -7.61
C VAL A 100 -4.85 -8.35 -8.60
N ALA A 101 -5.33 -7.14 -8.33
CA ALA A 101 -6.33 -6.48 -9.16
C ALA A 101 -6.08 -4.98 -9.32
N GLY A 102 -6.22 -4.51 -10.56
CA GLY A 102 -6.08 -3.11 -10.92
C GLY A 102 -4.68 -2.56 -10.66
N GLY A 103 -4.64 -1.28 -10.32
CA GLY A 103 -3.42 -0.50 -10.11
C GLY A 103 -3.09 0.41 -11.28
N GLY A 104 -1.90 0.99 -11.21
CA GLY A 104 -1.38 1.91 -12.21
C GLY A 104 -0.28 2.80 -11.66
N SER A 105 0.02 3.86 -12.38
CA SER A 105 0.99 4.88 -11.97
C SER A 105 0.28 6.20 -11.77
N ARG A 106 0.82 7.04 -10.88
CA ARG A 106 0.41 8.44 -10.81
C ARG A 106 1.21 9.26 -11.80
N HIS A 107 0.51 9.98 -12.68
CA HIS A 107 1.12 11.12 -13.33
C HIS A 107 1.31 12.22 -12.30
N THR A 108 2.16 13.16 -12.64
CA THR A 108 3.08 13.69 -11.67
C THR A 108 2.78 15.11 -11.28
N LEU A 109 2.45 15.90 -12.29
CA LEU A 109 1.80 17.20 -12.17
C LEU A 109 0.28 17.04 -12.13
N PHE A 110 -0.24 16.07 -12.87
CA PHE A 110 -1.66 15.77 -12.99
C PHE A 110 -1.92 14.35 -12.54
N ARG A 111 -2.17 14.12 -11.24
CA ARG A 111 -2.38 12.76 -10.68
C ARG A 111 -3.39 11.93 -11.46
N ALA A 112 -4.42 12.60 -11.97
CA ALA A 112 -5.50 11.99 -12.73
C ALA A 112 -5.12 11.58 -14.17
N ALA A 113 -3.99 12.05 -14.71
CA ALA A 113 -3.47 11.64 -16.02
C ALA A 113 -2.57 10.39 -15.93
N GLY A 114 -2.51 9.75 -14.76
CA GLY A 114 -1.76 8.52 -14.55
C GLY A 114 -2.35 7.31 -15.29
N SER A 115 -1.53 6.27 -15.49
CA SER A 115 -2.04 5.01 -16.02
C SER A 115 -2.92 4.32 -14.99
N ARG A 116 -3.93 3.59 -15.47
CA ARG A 116 -4.82 2.77 -14.66
C ARG A 116 -5.16 1.52 -15.45
N ILE A 117 -5.23 0.39 -14.78
CA ILE A 117 -5.58 -0.88 -15.38
C ILE A 117 -6.76 -1.50 -14.64
N CYS A 118 -7.46 -2.39 -15.33
CA CYS A 118 -8.51 -3.23 -14.77
C CYS A 118 -8.10 -4.72 -14.77
N SER A 119 -6.85 -5.05 -15.15
CA SER A 119 -6.40 -6.45 -15.18
C SER A 119 -6.35 -7.05 -13.78
N VAL A 120 -6.76 -8.31 -13.73
CA VAL A 120 -6.74 -9.16 -12.53
C VAL A 120 -5.87 -10.35 -12.89
N GLU A 121 -4.93 -10.67 -12.02
CA GLU A 121 -3.98 -11.74 -12.23
C GLU A 121 -3.88 -12.55 -10.94
N ARG A 122 -3.73 -13.86 -11.09
CA ARG A 122 -3.41 -14.76 -9.98
C ARG A 122 -2.01 -15.30 -10.16
N TYR A 123 -1.32 -15.49 -9.04
CA TYR A 123 -0.04 -16.15 -8.98
C TYR A 123 -0.21 -17.52 -8.33
N ASP A 124 0.29 -18.55 -9.00
CA ASP A 124 0.37 -19.91 -8.50
C ASP A 124 1.77 -20.12 -7.88
N VAL A 125 1.82 -20.37 -6.56
CA VAL A 125 3.09 -20.47 -5.82
C VAL A 125 3.86 -21.74 -6.19
N GLU A 126 3.18 -22.84 -6.50
CA GLU A 126 3.83 -24.10 -6.87
C GLU A 126 4.46 -24.01 -8.25
N ARG A 127 3.76 -23.36 -9.19
CA ARG A 127 4.19 -23.27 -10.59
C ARG A 127 5.10 -22.08 -10.87
N ASP A 128 5.19 -21.11 -9.95
CA ASP A 128 5.86 -19.81 -10.18
C ASP A 128 5.36 -19.15 -11.46
N GLU A 129 4.04 -19.08 -11.62
CA GLU A 129 3.40 -18.57 -12.83
C GLU A 129 2.26 -17.61 -12.49
N TRP A 130 2.15 -16.55 -13.31
CA TRP A 130 1.00 -15.64 -13.27
C TRP A 130 0.01 -16.01 -14.36
N GLU A 131 -1.26 -16.08 -14.00
CA GLU A 131 -2.37 -16.34 -14.91
C GLU A 131 -3.37 -15.18 -14.88
N ALA A 132 -3.87 -14.79 -16.06
CA ALA A 132 -4.87 -13.74 -16.16
C ALA A 132 -6.26 -14.27 -15.74
N LEU A 133 -7.01 -13.42 -15.03
CA LEU A 133 -8.40 -13.66 -14.63
C LEU A 133 -9.33 -12.63 -15.27
N ASP A 134 -10.63 -12.79 -15.04
CA ASP A 134 -11.65 -11.81 -15.42
C ASP A 134 -11.34 -10.44 -14.80
N GLY A 135 -11.12 -9.45 -15.67
CA GLY A 135 -10.78 -8.08 -15.27
C GLY A 135 -11.88 -7.39 -14.47
N LEU A 136 -11.49 -6.36 -13.72
CA LEU A 136 -12.43 -5.47 -13.04
C LEU A 136 -13.38 -4.81 -14.07
N PRO A 137 -14.66 -4.55 -13.72
CA PRO A 137 -15.60 -3.90 -14.64
C PRO A 137 -15.16 -2.51 -15.12
N ARG A 138 -14.28 -1.84 -14.34
CA ARG A 138 -13.78 -0.48 -14.59
C ARG A 138 -12.32 -0.38 -14.17
N PHE A 139 -11.59 0.59 -14.74
CA PHE A 139 -10.23 0.91 -14.28
C PHE A 139 -10.24 1.27 -12.79
N ARG A 140 -9.27 0.77 -12.01
CA ARG A 140 -9.21 1.06 -10.58
C ARG A 140 -7.77 1.01 -10.09
N ALA A 141 -7.35 2.04 -9.36
CA ALA A 141 -6.05 2.13 -8.70
C ALA A 141 -6.20 2.77 -7.32
N GLY A 142 -5.20 2.63 -6.45
CA GLY A 142 -5.28 3.05 -5.05
C GLY A 142 -6.35 2.33 -4.24
N CYS A 143 -6.76 1.13 -4.67
CA CYS A 143 -7.71 0.28 -3.98
C CYS A 143 -6.99 -0.65 -2.98
N VAL A 144 -7.78 -1.21 -2.05
CA VAL A 144 -7.31 -2.25 -1.12
C VAL A 144 -7.94 -3.58 -1.50
N GLY A 145 -7.14 -4.64 -1.47
CA GLY A 145 -7.60 -6.01 -1.69
C GLY A 145 -7.60 -6.80 -0.39
N PHE A 146 -8.58 -7.68 -0.22
CA PHE A 146 -8.58 -8.67 0.85
C PHE A 146 -9.47 -9.86 0.46
N ALA A 147 -9.19 -11.03 1.03
CA ALA A 147 -10.01 -12.22 0.86
C ALA A 147 -10.90 -12.41 2.10
N VAL A 148 -12.14 -12.84 1.90
CA VAL A 148 -13.09 -13.18 2.97
C VAL A 148 -13.24 -14.70 2.99
N ARG A 149 -13.04 -15.27 4.17
CA ARG A 149 -13.15 -16.71 4.44
C ARG A 149 -14.56 -17.07 4.89
N GLU A 150 -15.10 -18.18 4.37
CA GLU A 150 -16.35 -18.79 4.81
C GLU A 150 -16.14 -20.30 4.91
N GLY A 151 -16.42 -20.90 6.08
CA GLY A 151 -16.24 -22.34 6.28
C GLY A 151 -14.78 -22.84 6.26
N GLY A 152 -13.80 -21.95 6.45
CA GLY A 152 -12.37 -22.30 6.50
C GLY A 152 -11.61 -22.14 5.17
N GLU A 153 -12.28 -21.70 4.11
CA GLU A 153 -11.66 -21.41 2.80
C GLU A 153 -12.01 -19.98 2.36
N GLU A 154 -11.09 -19.33 1.62
CA GLU A 154 -11.37 -18.03 1.00
C GLU A 154 -12.42 -18.18 -0.10
N ARG A 155 -13.59 -17.58 0.10
CA ARG A 155 -14.71 -17.67 -0.84
C ARG A 155 -14.84 -16.43 -1.71
N GLU A 156 -14.44 -15.27 -1.21
CA GLU A 156 -14.64 -14.01 -1.92
C GLU A 156 -13.38 -13.14 -1.88
N PHE A 157 -12.98 -12.62 -3.05
CA PHE A 157 -11.96 -11.59 -3.16
C PHE A 157 -12.61 -10.22 -3.32
N TRP A 158 -12.30 -9.32 -2.40
CA TRP A 158 -12.86 -7.98 -2.33
C TRP A 158 -11.84 -6.95 -2.77
N VAL A 159 -12.27 -6.02 -3.62
CA VAL A 159 -11.50 -4.86 -4.06
C VAL A 159 -12.26 -3.60 -3.65
N MET A 160 -11.75 -2.93 -2.63
CA MET A 160 -12.44 -1.84 -1.95
C MET A 160 -11.86 -0.47 -2.32
N GLY A 161 -12.73 0.46 -2.69
CA GLY A 161 -12.38 1.85 -2.93
C GLY A 161 -11.46 2.07 -4.11
N GLY A 162 -10.55 3.04 -3.98
CA GLY A 162 -9.66 3.47 -5.05
C GLY A 162 -10.27 4.53 -5.95
N TYR A 163 -9.67 4.72 -7.12
CA TYR A 163 -10.04 5.71 -8.12
C TYR A 163 -9.84 5.15 -9.52
N GLY A 164 -10.65 5.59 -10.48
CA GLY A 164 -10.64 5.06 -11.84
C GLY A 164 -10.85 6.13 -12.88
N ASP A 165 -12.03 6.73 -12.86
CA ASP A 165 -12.37 7.83 -13.77
C ASP A 165 -11.68 9.14 -13.35
N SER A 166 -11.72 10.11 -14.26
CA SER A 166 -11.28 11.47 -14.00
C SER A 166 -12.31 12.47 -14.50
N ARG A 167 -12.58 13.49 -13.69
CA ARG A 167 -13.42 14.63 -14.06
C ARG A 167 -12.58 15.89 -14.19
N THR A 168 -13.03 16.86 -14.97
CA THR A 168 -12.38 18.18 -15.04
C THR A 168 -13.03 19.14 -14.05
N VAL A 169 -12.21 19.78 -13.21
CA VAL A 169 -12.64 20.92 -12.38
C VAL A 169 -12.48 22.19 -13.21
N SER A 170 -13.58 22.93 -13.32
CA SER A 170 -13.68 24.15 -14.14
C SER A 170 -13.29 23.95 -15.62
N GLY A 171 -13.44 22.74 -16.15
CA GLY A 171 -13.10 22.39 -17.53
C GLY A 171 -11.60 22.27 -17.82
N VAL A 172 -10.72 22.50 -16.84
CA VAL A 172 -9.27 22.65 -17.08
C VAL A 172 -8.45 21.60 -16.31
N PHE A 173 -8.77 21.33 -15.04
CA PHE A 173 -7.91 20.51 -14.19
C PHE A 173 -8.48 19.11 -14.00
N PRO A 174 -7.81 18.05 -14.50
CA PRO A 174 -8.28 16.68 -14.29
C PRO A 174 -8.07 16.28 -12.83
N VAL A 175 -9.13 15.79 -12.19
CA VAL A 175 -9.16 15.31 -10.81
C VAL A 175 -9.72 13.89 -10.81
N ASP A 176 -9.10 13.02 -10.02
CA ASP A 176 -9.59 11.65 -9.85
C ASP A 176 -10.99 11.62 -9.28
N GLU A 177 -11.80 10.72 -9.83
CA GLU A 177 -13.02 10.28 -9.20
C GLU A 177 -12.71 9.09 -8.29
N TYR A 178 -12.89 9.29 -6.98
CA TYR A 178 -12.72 8.24 -5.99
C TYR A 178 -14.01 7.45 -5.86
N TYR A 179 -13.89 6.13 -6.01
CA TYR A 179 -15.04 5.24 -5.91
C TYR A 179 -15.40 5.00 -4.46
N LYS A 180 -16.70 5.10 -4.17
CA LYS A 180 -17.27 4.87 -2.84
C LYS A 180 -17.75 3.43 -2.63
N ASP A 181 -17.40 2.54 -3.55
CA ASP A 181 -17.90 1.17 -3.66
C ASP A 181 -16.81 0.12 -3.36
N ALA A 182 -17.25 -1.13 -3.34
CA ALA A 182 -16.38 -2.29 -3.40
C ALA A 182 -16.88 -3.24 -4.49
N LEU A 183 -15.93 -3.97 -5.07
CA LEU A 183 -16.16 -5.03 -6.05
C LEU A 183 -15.81 -6.36 -5.39
N VAL A 184 -16.64 -7.37 -5.62
CA VAL A 184 -16.47 -8.71 -5.04
C VAL A 184 -16.42 -9.73 -6.17
N MET A 185 -15.39 -10.56 -6.18
CA MET A 185 -15.28 -11.73 -7.04
C MET A 185 -15.49 -12.98 -6.17
N GLU A 186 -16.41 -13.84 -6.56
CA GLU A 186 -16.54 -15.17 -5.94
C GLU A 186 -15.40 -16.07 -6.44
N LEU A 187 -14.63 -16.61 -5.51
CA LEU A 187 -13.52 -17.52 -5.77
C LEU A 187 -14.09 -18.93 -5.93
N LYS A 188 -14.11 -19.43 -7.16
CA LYS A 188 -14.39 -20.83 -7.44
C LYS A 188 -13.09 -21.63 -7.34
N GLY A 189 -13.13 -22.97 -7.31
CA GLY A 189 -11.94 -23.83 -7.21
C GLY A 189 -10.87 -23.63 -8.30
N ASN A 190 -11.15 -22.82 -9.32
CA ASN A 190 -10.20 -22.35 -10.34
C ASN A 190 -9.87 -20.85 -10.23
N GLY A 191 -10.10 -20.19 -9.11
CA GLY A 191 -9.74 -18.79 -8.83
C GLY A 191 -10.44 -17.71 -9.67
N GLY A 192 -11.38 -18.10 -10.55
CA GLY A 192 -12.08 -17.18 -11.45
C GLY A 192 -13.59 -17.11 -11.19
N GLY A 193 -14.13 -15.89 -11.10
CA GLY A 193 -15.56 -15.66 -10.91
C GLY A 193 -16.04 -14.33 -11.47
N LYS A 194 -17.36 -14.20 -11.61
CA LYS A 194 -17.97 -12.94 -12.04
C LYS A 194 -17.88 -11.90 -10.93
N TRP A 195 -17.60 -10.67 -11.33
CA TRP A 195 -17.61 -9.52 -10.43
C TRP A 195 -19.04 -9.08 -10.08
N ARG A 196 -19.24 -8.73 -8.80
CA ARG A 196 -20.44 -8.11 -8.25
C ARG A 196 -20.06 -6.75 -7.65
N GLU A 197 -20.83 -5.72 -7.97
CA GLU A 197 -20.67 -4.39 -7.37
C GLU A 197 -21.55 -4.28 -6.12
N LEU A 198 -20.99 -3.81 -5.00
CA LEU A 198 -21.76 -3.60 -3.77
C LEU A 198 -22.47 -2.24 -3.73
N GLY A 199 -22.06 -1.28 -4.56
CA GLY A 199 -22.60 0.07 -4.57
C GLY A 199 -22.04 0.95 -3.44
N ASP A 200 -22.70 2.08 -3.19
CA ASP A 200 -22.22 3.11 -2.27
C ASP A 200 -22.19 2.65 -0.80
N MET A 201 -21.01 2.69 -0.19
CA MET A 201 -20.77 2.26 1.19
C MET A 201 -20.87 3.40 2.22
N TRP A 202 -21.06 4.65 1.77
CA TRP A 202 -20.88 5.85 2.61
C TRP A 202 -22.17 6.65 2.85
N GLY A 203 -23.18 6.52 2.01
CA GLY A 203 -24.43 7.25 2.13
C GLY A 203 -24.29 8.76 1.87
N ALA A 204 -25.16 9.56 2.48
CA ALA A 204 -25.20 11.02 2.31
C ALA A 204 -24.12 11.74 3.15
N GLY A 205 -22.86 11.57 2.78
CA GLY A 205 -21.71 12.26 3.38
C GLY A 205 -20.55 12.51 2.40
N GLU A 206 -19.74 13.53 2.71
CA GLU A 206 -18.43 13.83 2.07
C GLU A 206 -17.31 13.03 2.76
N THR A 207 -16.23 12.50 2.18
CA THR A 207 -15.75 12.10 0.82
C THR A 207 -14.68 11.02 1.08
N PRO A 208 -14.57 9.88 0.34
CA PRO A 208 -13.74 8.79 0.85
C PRO A 208 -12.43 8.70 0.08
N ARG A 209 -11.41 9.44 0.54
CA ARG A 209 -10.09 8.82 0.43
C ARG A 209 -10.07 7.74 1.47
N PHE A 210 -10.10 6.49 1.03
CA PHE A 210 -9.95 5.37 1.94
C PHE A 210 -8.64 5.54 2.70
N GLY A 211 -8.74 5.44 4.02
CA GLY A 211 -7.60 5.39 4.92
C GLY A 211 -6.89 4.04 4.84
N LYS A 212 -6.14 3.70 5.88
CA LYS A 212 -5.52 2.38 5.98
C LYS A 212 -6.59 1.37 6.38
N ILE A 213 -6.93 0.44 5.48
CA ILE A 213 -7.90 -0.62 5.73
C ILE A 213 -7.15 -1.88 6.18
N VAL A 214 -7.67 -2.53 7.20
CA VAL A 214 -7.18 -3.82 7.70
C VAL A 214 -8.35 -4.73 8.01
N MET A 215 -8.09 -6.03 7.92
CA MET A 215 -9.05 -7.08 8.29
C MET A 215 -8.59 -7.73 9.59
N VAL A 216 -9.56 -7.97 10.48
CA VAL A 216 -9.40 -8.77 11.69
C VAL A 216 -10.21 -10.04 11.49
N GLU A 217 -9.51 -11.15 11.31
CA GLU A 217 -10.13 -12.48 11.33
C GLU A 217 -10.31 -12.95 12.76
N ASP A 218 -11.34 -13.77 12.97
CA ASP A 218 -11.63 -14.42 14.23
C ASP A 218 -10.90 -15.76 14.27
N GLU A 219 -10.07 -16.00 15.29
CA GLU A 219 -9.34 -17.28 15.41
C GLU A 219 -10.29 -18.48 15.48
N ASP A 220 -11.51 -18.29 15.98
CA ASP A 220 -12.50 -19.37 16.11
C ASP A 220 -13.20 -19.70 14.78
N GLY A 221 -12.98 -18.91 13.71
CA GLY A 221 -13.55 -19.12 12.37
C GLY A 221 -15.08 -19.06 12.28
N GLY A 222 -15.76 -18.79 13.41
CA GLY A 222 -17.22 -18.82 13.52
C GLY A 222 -17.92 -17.50 13.21
N SER A 223 -17.19 -16.39 13.09
CA SER A 223 -17.75 -15.09 12.77
C SER A 223 -17.14 -14.48 11.49
N PRO A 224 -17.93 -13.70 10.72
CA PRO A 224 -17.42 -13.05 9.53
C PRO A 224 -16.31 -12.05 9.90
N PRO A 225 -15.29 -11.87 9.04
CA PRO A 225 -14.15 -11.02 9.37
C PRO A 225 -14.59 -9.58 9.64
N ALA A 226 -13.96 -8.94 10.62
CA ALA A 226 -14.22 -7.54 10.93
C ALA A 226 -13.27 -6.64 10.13
N ILE A 227 -13.83 -5.80 9.28
CA ILE A 227 -13.06 -4.87 8.44
C ILE A 227 -13.02 -3.50 9.12
N PHE A 228 -11.82 -2.97 9.31
CA PHE A 228 -11.58 -1.67 9.93
C PHE A 228 -10.83 -0.75 8.99
N MET A 229 -11.09 0.54 9.10
CA MET A 229 -10.35 1.59 8.41
C MET A 229 -9.93 2.65 9.42
N LEU A 230 -8.65 3.01 9.38
CA LEU A 230 -8.15 4.20 10.07
C LEU A 230 -8.14 5.38 9.11
N ASP A 231 -9.04 6.32 9.36
CA ASP A 231 -9.12 7.60 8.65
C ASP A 231 -8.74 8.74 9.59
N ASP A 232 -7.59 9.36 9.33
CA ASP A 232 -6.94 10.31 10.23
C ASP A 232 -6.84 9.76 11.67
N ASN A 233 -7.73 10.17 12.57
CA ASN A 233 -7.77 9.74 13.96
C ASN A 233 -8.95 8.82 14.29
N ASP A 234 -9.86 8.60 13.35
CA ASP A 234 -11.07 7.82 13.55
C ASP A 234 -10.89 6.41 13.00
N ILE A 235 -11.33 5.43 13.79
CA ILE A 235 -11.42 4.04 13.37
C ILE A 235 -12.87 3.77 13.02
N LEU A 236 -13.09 3.46 11.75
CA LEU A 236 -14.38 3.03 11.23
C LEU A 236 -14.39 1.50 11.13
N ARG A 237 -15.53 0.89 11.40
CA ARG A 237 -15.82 -0.52 11.16
C ARG A 237 -16.82 -0.62 10.02
N TYR A 238 -16.57 -1.54 9.09
CA TYR A 238 -17.50 -1.82 8.01
C TYR A 238 -18.50 -2.89 8.43
N ASP A 239 -19.78 -2.58 8.24
CA ASP A 239 -20.88 -3.52 8.41
C ASP A 239 -21.28 -4.09 7.05
N MET A 240 -20.95 -5.37 6.85
CA MET A 240 -21.23 -6.09 5.60
C MET A 240 -22.73 -6.27 5.35
N ALA A 241 -23.57 -6.36 6.40
CA ALA A 241 -25.00 -6.60 6.24
C ALA A 241 -25.74 -5.34 5.75
N SER A 242 -25.37 -4.17 6.28
CA SER A 242 -25.95 -2.90 5.84
C SER A 242 -25.19 -2.23 4.70
N ASN A 243 -24.02 -2.77 4.30
CA ASN A 243 -23.10 -2.16 3.35
C ASN A 243 -22.74 -0.71 3.74
N ARG A 244 -22.33 -0.51 5.00
CA ARG A 244 -22.03 0.83 5.54
C ARG A 244 -20.79 0.86 6.42
N TRP A 245 -20.05 1.96 6.30
CA TRP A 245 -19.05 2.34 7.29
C TRP A 245 -19.69 3.00 8.51
N GLN A 246 -19.31 2.54 9.70
CA GLN A 246 -19.77 3.08 10.97
C GLN A 246 -18.56 3.46 11.82
N LYS A 247 -18.67 4.55 12.60
CA LYS A 247 -17.60 4.94 13.52
C LYS A 247 -17.56 3.97 14.70
N GLU A 248 -16.43 3.30 14.89
CA GLU A 248 -16.20 2.40 16.03
C GLU A 248 -15.62 3.20 17.21
N CYS A 249 -14.52 3.93 16.98
CA CYS A 249 -13.85 4.72 18.02
C CYS A 249 -12.90 5.75 17.42
N SER A 250 -12.17 6.48 18.27
CA SER A 250 -11.09 7.37 17.88
C SER A 250 -9.81 7.01 18.63
N VAL A 251 -8.67 7.19 17.96
CA VAL A 251 -7.35 6.98 18.55
C VAL A 251 -7.16 7.93 19.75
N PRO A 252 -6.91 7.42 20.98
CA PRO A 252 -6.94 8.24 22.20
C PRO A 252 -5.94 9.39 22.20
N ARG A 253 -4.71 9.15 21.75
CA ARG A 253 -3.67 10.17 21.61
C ARG A 253 -3.39 10.40 20.13
N ARG A 254 -3.72 11.61 19.69
CA ARG A 254 -3.50 12.02 18.31
C ARG A 254 -2.01 12.08 17.98
N ALA A 255 -1.68 11.70 16.76
CA ALA A 255 -0.35 11.86 16.21
C ALA A 255 0.05 13.34 16.22
N PRO A 256 1.33 13.67 16.47
CA PRO A 256 1.82 15.03 16.29
C PRO A 256 1.49 15.51 14.87
N CYS A 257 1.06 16.77 14.75
CA CYS A 257 0.61 17.37 13.49
C CYS A 257 1.60 17.05 12.35
N LYS A 258 1.11 16.41 11.27
CA LYS A 258 1.84 15.88 10.09
C LYS A 258 2.39 14.44 10.16
N SER A 259 2.23 13.71 11.25
CA SER A 259 2.71 12.31 11.32
C SER A 259 1.64 11.33 10.84
N SER A 260 2.00 10.40 9.96
CA SER A 260 1.10 9.30 9.56
C SER A 260 1.13 8.18 10.59
N TYR A 261 -0.01 7.54 10.82
CA TYR A 261 -0.10 6.32 11.61
C TYR A 261 0.34 5.11 10.82
N GLY A 262 1.11 4.22 11.44
CA GLY A 262 1.11 2.81 11.05
C GLY A 262 -0.16 2.13 11.57
N LEU A 263 -0.80 1.28 10.78
CA LEU A 263 -1.85 0.36 11.22
C LEU A 263 -1.51 -1.07 10.80
N VAL A 264 -1.59 -2.01 11.75
CA VAL A 264 -1.45 -3.46 11.50
C VAL A 264 -2.34 -4.22 12.48
N VAL A 265 -2.74 -5.44 12.11
CA VAL A 265 -3.50 -6.34 12.98
C VAL A 265 -2.58 -7.42 13.49
N LEU A 266 -2.59 -7.68 14.80
CA LEU A 266 -1.84 -8.76 15.45
C LEU A 266 -2.71 -9.32 16.58
N ASN A 267 -2.86 -10.65 16.64
CA ASN A 267 -3.59 -11.36 17.70
C ASN A 267 -5.00 -10.76 17.94
N GLU A 268 -5.77 -10.57 16.86
CA GLU A 268 -7.10 -9.95 16.86
C GLU A 268 -7.17 -8.48 17.34
N GLU A 269 -6.04 -7.81 17.59
CA GLU A 269 -5.97 -6.43 18.06
C GLU A 269 -5.49 -5.49 16.94
N LEU A 270 -6.01 -4.26 16.94
CA LEU A 270 -5.57 -3.19 16.04
C LEU A 270 -4.39 -2.45 16.68
N HIS A 271 -3.22 -2.51 16.04
CA HIS A 271 -2.02 -1.80 16.49
C HIS A 271 -1.84 -0.51 15.68
N VAL A 272 -2.09 0.63 16.33
CA VAL A 272 -1.88 1.97 15.77
C VAL A 272 -0.53 2.52 16.24
N MET A 273 0.39 2.73 15.31
CA MET A 273 1.79 3.08 15.58
C MET A 273 2.12 4.52 15.18
N THR A 274 2.84 5.23 16.04
CA THR A 274 3.43 6.54 15.73
C THR A 274 4.86 6.63 16.25
N ILE A 275 5.65 7.52 15.66
CA ILE A 275 6.99 7.84 16.17
C ILE A 275 6.87 9.16 16.91
N VAL A 276 7.23 9.13 18.18
CA VAL A 276 7.30 10.30 19.03
C VAL A 276 8.77 10.68 19.17
N ASN A 277 9.15 11.78 18.51
CA ASN A 277 10.42 12.41 18.77
C ASN A 277 10.28 13.17 20.09
N GLY A 278 11.22 12.97 21.02
CA GLY A 278 11.26 13.76 22.25
C GLY A 278 11.27 15.24 21.86
N ILE A 279 10.31 15.99 22.39
CA ILE A 279 10.26 17.45 22.26
C ILE A 279 11.63 17.99 22.66
N ASP A 280 12.20 18.87 21.83
CA ASP A 280 13.43 19.59 22.12
C ASP A 280 13.34 20.20 23.52
N SER A 281 14.00 19.59 24.50
CA SER A 281 14.38 20.29 25.71
C SER A 281 15.34 21.37 25.24
N THR A 282 14.93 22.63 25.39
CA THR A 282 15.73 23.82 25.13
C THR A 282 17.03 23.77 25.90
N GLU A 283 18.08 23.18 25.34
CA GLU A 283 19.45 23.45 25.73
C GLU A 283 20.35 23.48 24.50
N THR A 284 20.82 24.70 24.26
CA THR A 284 21.95 25.06 23.43
C THR A 284 23.19 24.24 23.82
N ARG A 285 23.70 23.40 22.92
CA ARG A 285 25.12 23.40 22.47
C ARG A 285 25.47 22.14 21.68
N ARG A 286 26.08 22.39 20.52
CA ARG A 286 26.88 21.51 19.64
C ARG A 286 27.15 20.10 20.17
N SER A 287 26.60 19.10 19.49
CA SER A 287 27.25 17.79 19.33
C SER A 287 26.71 17.10 18.08
N ARG A 288 27.60 16.43 17.34
CA ARG A 288 27.33 15.67 16.12
C ARG A 288 26.10 14.77 16.30
N GLN A 289 24.98 15.14 15.69
CA GLN A 289 23.71 14.42 15.83
C GLN A 289 23.77 13.05 15.13
N GLN A 290 24.15 12.02 15.88
CA GLN A 290 23.48 10.74 15.72
C GLN A 290 22.02 10.99 16.08
N LYS A 291 21.15 11.19 15.07
CA LYS A 291 19.70 11.30 15.27
C LYS A 291 19.26 10.06 16.05
N ARG A 292 18.94 10.23 17.34
CA ARG A 292 18.39 9.16 18.15
C ARG A 292 17.14 8.64 17.43
N ALA A 293 17.04 7.34 17.23
CA ALA A 293 15.83 6.73 16.70
C ALA A 293 14.68 7.15 17.62
N GLY A 294 13.64 7.80 17.07
CA GLY A 294 12.50 8.28 17.83
C GLY A 294 11.82 7.14 18.60
N THR A 295 11.05 7.47 19.63
CA THR A 295 10.36 6.45 20.42
C THR A 295 9.15 5.93 19.66
N LEU A 296 9.01 4.61 19.53
CA LEU A 296 7.83 3.99 18.93
C LEU A 296 6.71 3.96 19.97
N PHE A 297 5.61 4.63 19.66
CA PHE A 297 4.40 4.67 20.46
C PHE A 297 3.30 3.84 19.78
N MET A 298 2.84 2.80 20.46
CA MET A 298 1.78 1.90 20.02
C MET A 298 0.53 2.15 20.87
N GLN A 299 -0.59 2.38 20.19
CA GLN A 299 -1.92 2.40 20.79
C GLN A 299 -2.67 1.20 20.23
N ILE A 300 -3.04 0.29 21.12
CA ILE A 300 -3.56 -1.02 20.76
C ILE A 300 -5.01 -1.08 21.19
N TYR A 301 -5.89 -1.35 20.22
CA TYR A 301 -7.32 -1.43 20.42
C TYR A 301 -7.78 -2.88 20.27
N HIS A 302 -8.56 -3.35 21.24
CA HIS A 302 -9.16 -4.68 21.19
C HIS A 302 -10.63 -4.54 20.77
N PRO A 303 -11.02 -4.95 19.54
CA PRO A 303 -12.36 -4.70 19.01
C PRO A 303 -13.49 -5.36 19.80
N ARG A 304 -13.28 -6.61 20.27
CA ARG A 304 -14.27 -7.34 21.09
C ARG A 304 -14.46 -6.73 22.47
N LYS A 305 -13.36 -6.40 23.17
CA LYS A 305 -13.40 -5.82 24.52
C LYS A 305 -13.69 -4.32 24.52
N LYS A 306 -13.54 -3.66 23.36
CA LYS A 306 -13.64 -2.20 23.19
C LYS A 306 -12.72 -1.42 24.14
N THR A 307 -11.56 -1.97 24.44
CA THR A 307 -10.57 -1.37 25.33
C THR A 307 -9.32 -0.94 24.58
N TRP A 308 -8.66 0.09 25.11
CA TRP A 308 -7.39 0.58 24.62
C TRP A 308 -6.29 0.28 25.63
N ARG A 309 -5.11 -0.08 25.12
CA ARG A 309 -3.86 -0.11 25.87
C ARG A 309 -2.77 0.62 25.08
N CYS A 310 -1.72 1.05 25.76
CA CYS A 310 -0.59 1.68 25.10
C CYS A 310 0.71 0.97 25.45
N LEU A 311 1.63 0.96 24.49
CA LEU A 311 2.96 0.40 24.64
C LEU A 311 3.96 1.40 24.07
N VAL A 312 5.02 1.67 24.83
CA VAL A 312 6.09 2.56 24.42
C VAL A 312 7.37 1.73 24.34
N THR A 313 8.02 1.74 23.19
CA THR A 313 9.26 0.99 22.99
C THR A 313 10.24 1.76 22.12
N LYS A 314 11.50 1.35 22.13
CA LYS A 314 12.49 1.86 21.18
C LYS A 314 12.44 0.98 19.92
N PRO A 315 12.42 1.58 18.71
CA PRO A 315 12.48 0.79 17.50
C PRO A 315 13.83 0.03 17.47
N PRO A 316 13.85 -1.24 17.01
CA PRO A 316 15.08 -2.00 16.88
C PRO A 316 15.98 -1.45 15.74
N PHE A 317 15.46 -0.51 14.95
CA PHE A 317 16.14 0.07 13.79
C PHE A 317 16.97 1.29 14.18
N ARG A 318 18.16 1.40 13.59
CA ARG A 318 19.02 2.58 13.74
C ARG A 318 18.56 3.78 12.89
N GLN A 319 17.72 3.53 11.89
CA GLN A 319 17.20 4.54 10.98
C GLN A 319 15.84 5.05 11.47
N PRO A 320 15.51 6.33 11.22
CA PRO A 320 14.17 6.84 11.51
C PRO A 320 13.15 6.10 10.63
N LEU A 321 12.10 5.57 11.25
CA LEU A 321 10.95 5.03 10.54
C LEU A 321 10.08 6.17 9.99
N ASP A 322 9.33 5.91 8.92
CA ASP A 322 8.37 6.86 8.35
C ASP A 322 7.12 6.12 7.85
N PHE A 323 6.08 6.09 8.66
CA PHE A 323 4.84 5.38 8.37
C PHE A 323 4.04 5.92 7.18
N SER A 324 4.45 7.06 6.58
CA SER A 324 3.88 7.52 5.32
C SER A 324 4.42 6.74 4.11
N THR A 325 5.55 6.06 4.26
CA THR A 325 6.22 5.29 3.21
C THR A 325 6.48 3.83 3.59
N THR A 326 6.39 3.48 4.87
CA THR A 326 6.47 2.11 5.35
C THR A 326 5.25 1.28 4.94
N VAL A 327 5.52 0.14 4.30
CA VAL A 327 4.55 -0.95 4.15
C VAL A 327 4.63 -1.83 5.39
N MET A 328 3.49 -2.24 5.91
CA MET A 328 3.41 -3.13 7.07
C MET A 328 2.49 -4.29 6.75
N CYS A 329 2.91 -5.49 7.12
CA CYS A 329 2.11 -6.70 7.03
C CYS A 329 2.30 -7.51 8.30
N PRO A 330 1.26 -8.22 8.78
CA PRO A 330 1.44 -9.27 9.76
C PRO A 330 2.20 -10.44 9.13
N ILE A 331 3.04 -11.10 9.92
CA ILE A 331 3.68 -12.35 9.57
C ILE A 331 3.25 -13.36 10.62
N GLN A 332 2.57 -14.42 10.19
CA GLN A 332 2.29 -15.58 11.02
C GLN A 332 3.35 -16.62 10.70
N LEU A 333 4.10 -17.04 11.72
CA LEU A 333 5.21 -17.99 11.62
C LEU A 333 4.77 -19.40 12.02
#